data_AF-A0A355HBQ1-F1
#
_entry.id   AF-A0A355HBQ1-F1
#
_cell.length_a   1.000
_cell.length_b   1.000
_cell.length_c   1.000
_cell.angle_alpha   90.00
_cell.angle_beta   90.00
_cell.angle_gamma   90.00
#
_symmetry.space_group_name_H-M   'P 1'
#
loop_
_entity.id
_entity.type
_entity.pdbx_description
1 polymer ?
#
loop_
_entity_poly.entity_id
_entity_poly.type
_entity_poly.pdbx_seq_one_letter_code
_entity_poly.pdbx_strand_id
1 'polypeptide(L)' 'MSKVFYPLIDGPKSEQKPKSDAWQIEENYLNLWGYLRRRYPNVDLEEKKFLDLIQIKTSLEGPHQLREWNEDIASVRKH' A
#
# COMPACT_ATOMS: atom_id res chain seq x y z
N MET A 1 32.15 33.79 14.13
CA MET A 1 30.98 33.10 13.57
C MET A 1 31.47 32.00 12.64
N SER A 2 31.45 30.75 13.10
CA SER A 2 32.01 29.63 12.34
C SER A 2 30.96 29.10 11.35
N LYS A 3 31.22 29.25 10.05
CA LYS A 3 30.41 28.61 9.00
C LYS A 3 30.87 27.17 8.88
N VAL A 4 30.12 26.26 9.51
CA VAL A 4 30.35 24.81 9.40
C VAL A 4 29.80 24.37 8.05
N PHE A 5 30.69 24.02 7.13
CA PHE A 5 30.36 23.48 5.82
C PHE A 5 30.19 21.96 5.97
N TYR A 6 28.95 21.47 5.81
CA TYR A 6 28.70 20.03 5.69
C TYR A 6 28.82 19.65 4.22
N PRO A 7 29.71 18.70 3.84
CA PRO A 7 29.66 18.15 2.49
C PRO A 7 28.33 17.41 2.38
N LEU A 8 27.51 17.82 1.41
CA LEU A 8 26.31 17.10 1.01
C LEU A 8 26.79 15.73 0.54
N ILE A 9 26.62 14.72 1.40
CA ILE A 9 26.77 13.33 1.00
C ILE A 9 25.59 13.11 0.05
N ASP A 10 25.86 13.18 -1.26
CA ASP A 10 25.04 12.50 -2.26
C ASP A 10 25.08 11.01 -1.87
N GLY A 11 24.19 10.65 -0.94
CA GLY A 11 23.85 9.26 -0.71
C GLY A 11 23.45 8.72 -2.08
N PRO A 12 23.85 7.49 -2.43
CA PRO A 12 23.43 6.92 -3.70
C PRO A 12 21.92 7.07 -3.73
N LYS A 13 21.40 7.89 -4.66
CA LYS A 13 20.00 7.87 -5.05
C LYS A 13 19.76 6.40 -5.29
N SER A 14 19.09 5.73 -4.36
CA SER A 14 18.82 4.33 -4.50
C SER A 14 18.10 4.27 -5.83
N GLU A 15 18.75 3.63 -6.80
CA GLU A 15 18.07 3.20 -8.00
C GLU A 15 16.91 2.40 -7.45
N GLN A 16 15.73 3.02 -7.42
CA GLN A 16 14.50 2.35 -7.11
C GLN A 16 14.36 1.35 -8.25
N LYS A 17 14.93 0.16 -8.04
CA LYS A 17 14.63 -0.99 -8.87
C LYS A 17 13.11 -1.00 -8.94
N PRO A 18 12.51 -1.02 -10.14
CA PRO A 18 11.07 -1.10 -10.25
C PRO A 18 10.66 -2.28 -9.37
N LYS A 19 9.95 -1.98 -8.27
CA LYS A 19 9.49 -2.99 -7.31
C LYS A 19 8.83 -4.07 -8.15
N SER A 20 9.39 -5.28 -8.13
CA SER A 20 8.93 -6.36 -9.00
C SER A 20 7.43 -6.55 -8.82
N ASP A 21 6.74 -6.96 -9.87
CA ASP A 21 5.28 -7.11 -9.85
C ASP A 21 4.81 -8.00 -8.68
N ALA A 22 5.60 -9.02 -8.32
CA ALA A 22 5.36 -9.87 -7.16
C ALA A 22 5.33 -9.09 -5.84
N TRP A 23 6.30 -8.19 -5.62
CA TRP A 23 6.36 -7.36 -4.42
C TRP A 23 5.19 -6.39 -4.33
N GLN A 24 4.75 -5.84 -5.48
CA GLN A 24 3.58 -4.96 -5.52
C GLN A 24 2.28 -5.70 -5.23
N ILE A 25 2.14 -6.95 -5.69
CA ILE A 25 0.98 -7.80 -5.41
C ILE A 25 0.91 -8.13 -3.92
N GLU A 26 2.04 -8.50 -3.31
CA GLU A 26 2.11 -8.82 -1.88
C GLU A 26 1.82 -7.59 -1.00
N GLU A 27 2.38 -6.43 -1.34
CA GLU A 27 2.09 -5.16 -0.65
C GLU A 27 0.59 -4.81 -0.75
N ASN A 28 -0.01 -4.93 -1.93
CA ASN A 28 -1.43 -4.67 -2.14
C ASN A 28 -2.31 -5.63 -1.33
N TYR A 29 -1.92 -6.91 -1.24
CA TYR A 29 -2.61 -7.90 -0.42
C TYR A 29 -2.58 -7.51 1.06
N LEU A 30 -1.40 -7.21 1.61
CA LEU A 30 -1.25 -6.84 3.03
C LEU A 30 -2.00 -5.55 3.36
N ASN A 31 -1.97 -4.56 2.47
CA ASN A 31 -2.70 -3.31 2.64
C ASN A 31 -4.21 -3.53 2.68
N LEU A 32 -4.75 -4.34 1.75
CA LEU A 32 -6.18 -4.64 1.71
C LEU A 32 -6.62 -5.47 2.93
N TRP A 33 -5.84 -6.48 3.29
CA TRP A 33 -6.11 -7.31 4.46
C TRP A 33 -6.09 -6.49 5.76
N GLY A 34 -5.07 -5.66 5.94
CA GLY A 34 -4.94 -4.77 7.11
C GLY A 34 -6.00 -3.68 7.16
N TYR A 35 -6.49 -3.20 6.01
CA TYR A 35 -7.64 -2.30 5.94
C TYR A 35 -8.92 -2.99 6.43
N LEU A 36 -9.24 -4.14 5.85
CA LEU A 36 -10.45 -4.90 6.19
C LEU A 36 -10.44 -5.34 7.65
N ARG A 37 -9.29 -5.80 8.19
CA ARG A 37 -9.19 -6.23 9.59
C ARG A 37 -9.42 -5.09 10.58
N ARG A 38 -8.98 -3.87 10.25
CA ARG A 38 -9.19 -2.69 11.12
C ARG A 38 -10.62 -2.17 11.06
N ARG A 39 -11.22 -2.17 9.87
CA ARG A 39 -12.55 -1.56 9.64
C ARG A 39 -13.70 -2.52 9.88
N TYR A 40 -13.48 -3.81 9.69
CA TYR A 40 -14.49 -4.87 9.78
C TYR A 40 -13.96 -6.04 10.62
N PRO A 41 -13.79 -5.86 11.95
CA PRO A 41 -13.19 -6.87 12.83
C PRO A 41 -13.99 -8.17 12.94
N ASN A 42 -15.28 -8.14 12.59
CA ASN A 42 -16.17 -9.30 12.62
C ASN A 42 -16.15 -10.12 11.32
N VAL A 43 -15.43 -9.68 10.29
CA VAL A 43 -15.33 -10.38 9.02
C VAL A 43 -14.18 -11.35 9.08
N ASP A 44 -14.44 -12.60 8.69
CA ASP A 44 -13.40 -13.62 8.59
C ASP A 44 -12.53 -13.39 7.35
N LEU A 45 -11.26 -13.07 7.62
CA LEU A 45 -10.23 -12.78 6.63
C LEU A 45 -9.11 -13.84 6.62
N GLU A 46 -9.22 -14.90 7.44
CA GLU A 46 -8.21 -15.95 7.49
C GLU A 46 -8.23 -16.77 6.20
N GLU A 47 -7.03 -17.07 5.69
CA GLU A 47 -6.80 -17.85 4.46
C GLU A 47 -7.47 -17.31 3.17
N LYS A 48 -8.01 -16.08 3.20
CA LYS A 48 -8.64 -15.45 2.04
C LYS A 48 -7.60 -15.01 1.02
N LYS A 49 -7.85 -15.31 -0.26
CA LYS A 49 -7.00 -14.83 -1.35
C LYS A 49 -7.29 -13.36 -1.64
N PHE A 50 -6.39 -12.69 -2.36
CA PHE A 50 -6.55 -11.28 -2.72
C PHE A 50 -7.88 -10.97 -3.42
N LEU A 51 -8.32 -11.83 -4.34
CA LEU A 51 -9.61 -11.67 -5.02
C LEU A 51 -10.80 -11.77 -4.06
N ASP A 52 -10.73 -12.65 -3.06
CA ASP A 52 -11.77 -12.79 -2.05
C ASP A 52 -11.83 -11.51 -1.19
N LEU A 53 -10.68 -10.95 -0.82
CA LEU A 53 -10.62 -9.67 -0.11
C LEU A 53 -11.24 -8.52 -0.91
N ILE A 54 -11.02 -8.49 -2.23
CA ILE A 54 -11.66 -7.50 -3.12
C ILE A 54 -13.19 -7.68 -3.11
N GLN A 55 -13.67 -8.92 -3.22
CA GLN A 55 -15.12 -9.20 -3.18
C GLN A 55 -15.73 -8.81 -1.85
N ILE A 56 -15.06 -9.10 -0.74
CA ILE A 56 -15.47 -8.70 0.61
C ILE A 56 -15.57 -7.18 0.70
N LYS A 57 -14.51 -6.44 0.30
CA LYS A 57 -14.54 -4.97 0.28
C LYS A 57 -15.69 -4.43 -0.58
N THR A 58 -15.87 -4.97 -1.78
CA THR A 58 -16.95 -4.58 -2.71
C THR A 58 -18.33 -4.81 -2.10
N SER A 59 -18.50 -5.90 -1.37
CA SER A 59 -19.78 -6.25 -0.74
C SER A 59 -20.09 -5.34 0.46
N LEU A 60 -19.07 -4.89 1.18
CA LEU A 60 -19.20 -4.05 2.37
C LEU A 60 -19.34 -2.54 2.04
N GLU A 61 -18.63 -2.07 1.03
CA GLU A 61 -18.51 -0.64 0.70
C GLU A 61 -19.12 -0.25 -0.65
N GLY A 62 -19.51 -1.24 -1.45
CA GLY A 62 -19.94 -1.05 -2.83
C GLY A 62 -18.77 -0.91 -3.82
N PRO A 63 -19.02 -1.08 -5.12
CA PRO A 63 -17.99 -1.11 -6.16
C PRO A 63 -17.31 0.25 -6.41
N HIS A 64 -17.93 1.36 -6.02
CA HIS A 64 -17.38 2.70 -6.25
C HIS A 64 -16.13 2.98 -5.39
N GLN A 65 -16.08 2.46 -4.16
CA GLN A 65 -15.00 2.74 -3.21
C GLN A 65 -13.70 1.94 -3.50
N LEU A 66 -13.72 0.99 -4.44
CA LEU A 66 -12.49 0.35 -4.92
C LEU A 66 -11.64 1.30 -5.77
N ARG A 67 -12.28 2.19 -6.52
CA ARG A 67 -11.59 3.14 -7.40
C ARG A 67 -10.85 4.20 -6.59
N GLU A 68 -11.52 4.80 -5.61
CA GLU A 68 -10.91 5.77 -4.68
C GLU A 68 -9.75 5.14 -3.90
N TRP A 69 -9.92 3.89 -3.45
CA TRP A 69 -8.86 3.16 -2.76
C TRP A 69 -7.63 2.87 -3.63
N ASN A 70 -7.81 2.56 -4.92
CA ASN A 70 -6.70 2.40 -5.85
C ASN A 70 -5.94 3.72 -6.08
N GLU A 71 -6.65 4.84 -6.12
CA GLU A 71 -6.06 6.18 -6.21
C GLU A 71 -5.30 6.53 -4.92
N ASP A 72 -5.85 6.20 -3.75
CA ASP A 72 -5.21 6.38 -2.44
C ASP A 72 -3.93 5.54 -2.31
N ILE A 73 -3.93 4.26 -2.73
CA ILE A 73 -2.71 3.43 -2.75
C ILE A 73 -1.65 4.00 -3.68
N ALA A 74 -2.06 4.46 -4.87
CA ALA A 74 -1.14 5.08 -5.81
C ALA A 74 -0.54 6.38 -5.25
N SER A 75 -1.29 7.11 -4.42
CA SER A 75 -0.82 8.33 -3.76
C SER A 75 0.18 8.05 -2.62
N VAL A 76 -0.05 6.99 -1.83
CA VAL A 76 0.86 6.55 -0.75
C VAL A 76 2.23 6.12 -1.30
N ARG A 77 2.31 5.61 -2.54
CA ARG A 77 3.58 5.26 -3.20
C ARG A 77 4.41 6.46 -3.70
N LYS A 78 3.88 7.70 -3.67
CA LYS A 78 4.56 8.90 -4.18
C LYS A 78 5.36 9.69 -3.13
N HIS A 79 5.37 9.27 -1.87
CA HIS A 79 6.11 9.96 -0.80
C HIS A 79 7.27 9.14 -0.22
#